data_AF-A0AAD5SN21-F1
#
_entry.id   AF-A0AAD5SN21-F1
#
_cell.length_a   1.000
_cell.length_b   1.000
_cell.length_c   1.000
_cell.angle_alpha   90.00
_cell.angle_beta   90.00
_cell.angle_gamma   90.00
#
_symmetry.space_group_name_H-M   'P 1'
#
loop_
_entity.id
_entity.type
_entity.pdbx_description
1 polymer ?
#
loop_
_entity_poly.entity_id
_entity_poly.type
_entity_poly.pdbx_seq_one_letter_code
_entity_poly.pdbx_strand_id
1 'polypeptide(L)'
;MAAKNFMNHFVLIATAIFAICGFILEIVGLSIRQDNTNYNRKNPLGLQWLFFVFYFVTIAAFLACIWKSVVDGYRLLLLALCSIAFVFTVLDCEWALNVGRAVIDPDNGGDVHTAGLILMGISFITWVIVLGAAHNSGLARAADLTLPTHRPGRTQPTHEKETVNV
;
A
#
# COMPACT_ATOMS: atom_id res chain seq x y z
N MET A 1 -7.56 8.21 23.89
CA MET A 1 -6.48 7.53 23.13
C MET A 1 -6.89 7.22 21.69
N ALA A 2 -8.09 6.70 21.42
CA ALA A 2 -8.59 6.39 20.06
C ALA A 2 -8.59 7.57 19.07
N ALA A 3 -9.03 8.77 19.48
CA ALA A 3 -9.07 9.95 18.60
C ALA A 3 -7.68 10.43 18.14
N LYS A 4 -6.64 10.21 18.96
CA LYS A 4 -5.26 10.62 18.66
C LYS A 4 -4.63 9.70 17.61
N ASN A 5 -4.96 8.40 17.64
CA ASN A 5 -4.54 7.44 16.64
C ASN A 5 -5.27 7.64 15.30
N PHE A 6 -6.55 8.05 15.34
CA PHE A 6 -7.34 8.34 14.14
C PHE A 6 -6.77 9.51 13.32
N MET A 7 -6.38 10.62 13.97
CA MET A 7 -5.78 11.75 13.24
C MET A 7 -4.40 11.41 12.64
N ASN A 8 -3.60 10.58 13.33
CA ASN A 8 -2.27 10.20 12.85
C ASN A 8 -2.30 9.27 11.62
N HIS A 9 -3.40 8.55 11.40
CA HIS A 9 -3.57 7.64 10.27
C HIS A 9 -4.72 8.03 9.34
N PHE A 10 -5.21 9.27 9.43
CA PHE A 10 -6.37 9.74 8.67
C PHE A 10 -6.23 9.50 7.17
N VAL A 11 -5.06 9.82 6.59
CA VAL A 11 -4.78 9.60 5.17
C VAL A 11 -4.85 8.11 4.81
N LEU A 12 -4.31 7.23 5.66
CA LEU A 12 -4.33 5.78 5.43
C LEU A 12 -5.75 5.21 5.49
N ILE A 13 -6.56 5.71 6.43
CA ILE A 13 -7.96 5.31 6.62
C ILE A 13 -8.81 5.82 5.45
N ALA A 14 -8.64 7.09 5.07
CA ALA A 14 -9.38 7.70 3.97
C ALA A 14 -9.11 6.95 2.65
N THR A 15 -7.86 6.60 2.37
CA THR A 15 -7.54 5.84 1.15
C THR A 15 -7.87 4.35 1.23
N ALA A 16 -8.18 3.81 2.42
CA ALA A 16 -8.72 2.45 2.52
C ALA A 16 -10.13 2.32 1.92
N ILE A 17 -10.90 3.41 1.90
CA ILE A 17 -12.22 3.43 1.24
C ILE A 17 -12.04 3.18 -0.26
N PHE A 18 -11.09 3.86 -0.91
CA PHE A 18 -10.79 3.63 -2.32
C PHE A 18 -10.32 2.20 -2.59
N ALA A 19 -9.53 1.59 -1.70
CA ALA A 19 -9.09 0.21 -1.84
C ALA A 19 -10.27 -0.77 -1.78
N ILE A 20 -11.18 -0.57 -0.82
CA ILE A 20 -12.37 -1.43 -0.65
C ILE A 20 -13.33 -1.26 -1.83
N CYS A 21 -13.62 -0.02 -2.24
CA CYS A 21 -14.46 0.24 -3.41
C CYS A 21 -13.83 -0.35 -4.69
N GLY A 22 -12.53 -0.15 -4.88
CA GLY A 22 -11.78 -0.71 -5.99
C GLY A 22 -11.82 -2.24 -6.00
N PHE A 23 -11.66 -2.88 -4.84
CA PHE A 23 -11.73 -4.33 -4.68
C PHE A 23 -13.12 -4.90 -5.03
N ILE A 24 -14.19 -4.19 -4.64
CA ILE A 24 -15.57 -4.57 -4.99
C ILE A 24 -15.82 -4.44 -6.50
N LEU A 25 -15.37 -3.35 -7.12
CA LEU A 25 -15.49 -3.21 -8.58
C LEU A 25 -14.65 -4.26 -9.30
N GLU A 26 -13.47 -4.58 -8.78
CA GLU A 26 -12.57 -5.56 -9.34
C GLU A 26 -13.21 -6.96 -9.38
N ILE A 27 -13.77 -7.44 -8.27
CA ILE A 27 -14.40 -8.76 -8.25
C ILE A 27 -15.59 -8.82 -9.22
N VAL A 28 -16.37 -7.74 -9.35
CA VAL A 28 -17.49 -7.64 -10.29
C VAL A 28 -16.98 -7.69 -11.73
N GLY A 29 -16.02 -6.83 -12.08
CA GLY A 29 -15.45 -6.76 -13.43
C GLY A 29 -14.77 -8.07 -13.84
N LEU A 30 -14.00 -8.67 -12.94
CA LEU A 30 -13.31 -9.93 -13.18
C LEU A 30 -14.30 -11.10 -13.32
N SER A 31 -15.39 -11.11 -12.55
CA SER A 31 -16.44 -12.13 -12.66
C SER A 31 -17.19 -12.05 -13.99
N ILE A 32 -17.55 -10.85 -14.44
CA ILE A 32 -18.19 -10.64 -15.76
C ILE A 32 -17.25 -11.13 -16.88
N ARG A 33 -15.96 -10.79 -16.79
CA ARG A 33 -14.96 -11.24 -17.76
C ARG A 33 -14.79 -12.76 -17.74
N GLN A 34 -14.75 -13.38 -16.56
CA GLN A 34 -14.65 -14.83 -16.43
C GLN A 34 -15.85 -15.52 -17.08
N ASP A 35 -17.06 -15.02 -16.84
CA ASP A 35 -18.28 -15.56 -17.42
C ASP A 35 -18.25 -15.50 -18.96
N ASN A 36 -17.92 -14.33 -19.51
CA ASN A 36 -17.74 -14.14 -20.95
C ASN A 36 -16.66 -15.06 -21.56
N THR A 37 -15.61 -15.36 -20.80
CA THR A 37 -14.52 -16.20 -21.30
C THR A 37 -14.84 -17.69 -21.19
N ASN A 38 -15.53 -18.10 -20.12
CA ASN A 38 -16.06 -19.45 -19.94
C ASN A 38 -17.08 -19.79 -21.02
N TYR A 39 -17.96 -18.85 -21.38
CA TYR A 39 -18.90 -18.99 -22.49
C TYR A 39 -18.18 -19.33 -23.81
N ASN A 40 -17.01 -18.73 -24.01
CA ASN A 40 -16.14 -18.95 -25.17
C ASN A 40 -15.17 -20.13 -25.03
N ARG A 41 -15.35 -21.00 -24.02
CA ARG A 41 -14.54 -22.20 -23.72
C ARG A 41 -13.03 -21.96 -23.63
N LYS A 42 -12.61 -20.76 -23.26
CA LYS A 42 -11.22 -20.45 -22.91
C LYS A 42 -11.19 -20.23 -21.41
N ASN A 43 -10.20 -20.77 -20.68
CA ASN A 43 -9.98 -20.40 -19.28
C ASN A 43 -8.65 -19.67 -19.10
N PRO A 44 -8.51 -18.41 -19.55
CA PRO A 44 -7.24 -17.71 -19.57
C PRO A 44 -7.01 -16.79 -18.35
N LEU A 45 -7.96 -16.61 -17.43
CA LEU A 45 -7.88 -15.56 -16.40
C LEU A 45 -7.27 -16.01 -15.06
N GLY A 46 -6.60 -17.16 -15.02
CA GLY A 46 -6.01 -17.68 -13.78
C GLY A 46 -5.00 -16.74 -13.12
N LEU A 47 -4.26 -15.96 -13.93
CA LEU A 47 -3.30 -14.99 -13.42
C LEU A 47 -3.98 -13.78 -12.76
N GLN A 48 -5.07 -13.28 -13.36
CA GLN A 48 -5.85 -12.17 -12.81
C GLN A 48 -6.51 -12.55 -11.49
N TRP A 49 -7.04 -13.77 -11.38
CA TRP A 49 -7.55 -14.29 -10.10
C TRP A 49 -6.46 -14.43 -9.05
N LEU A 50 -5.22 -14.78 -9.44
CA LEU A 50 -4.09 -14.80 -8.52
C LEU A 50 -3.75 -13.39 -8.01
N PHE A 51 -3.72 -12.40 -8.90
CA PHE A 51 -3.52 -10.99 -8.53
C PHE A 51 -4.64 -10.51 -7.61
N PHE A 52 -5.89 -10.85 -7.90
CA PHE A 52 -7.04 -10.55 -7.05
C PHE A 52 -6.89 -11.07 -5.62
N VAL A 53 -6.47 -12.32 -5.46
CA VAL A 53 -6.19 -12.89 -4.13
C VAL A 53 -5.07 -12.12 -3.43
N PHE A 54 -4.05 -11.69 -4.16
CA PHE A 54 -2.97 -10.88 -3.59
C PHE A 54 -3.46 -9.50 -3.13
N TYR A 55 -4.34 -8.85 -3.90
CA TYR A 55 -4.98 -7.59 -3.50
C TYR A 55 -5.79 -7.76 -2.22
N PHE A 56 -6.59 -8.83 -2.12
CA PHE A 56 -7.35 -9.15 -0.92
C PHE A 56 -6.45 -9.29 0.31
N VAL A 57 -5.40 -10.10 0.21
CA VAL A 57 -4.46 -10.33 1.33
C VAL A 57 -3.78 -9.03 1.74
N THR A 58 -3.38 -8.19 0.77
CA THR A 58 -2.73 -6.90 1.04
C THR A 58 -3.68 -5.94 1.76
N ILE A 59 -4.90 -5.78 1.27
CA ILE A 59 -5.93 -4.92 1.88
C ILE A 59 -6.27 -5.43 3.29
N ALA A 60 -6.50 -6.73 3.45
CA ALA A 60 -6.82 -7.34 4.74
C ALA A 60 -5.70 -7.17 5.77
N ALA A 61 -4.45 -7.42 5.38
CA ALA A 61 -3.28 -7.23 6.24
C ALA A 61 -3.14 -5.76 6.68
N PHE A 62 -3.35 -4.83 5.75
CA PHE A 62 -3.27 -3.40 6.02
C PHE A 62 -4.36 -2.94 6.99
N LEU A 63 -5.63 -3.32 6.74
CA LEU A 63 -6.76 -3.03 7.62
C LEU A 63 -6.58 -3.62 9.02
N ALA A 64 -6.07 -4.87 9.11
CA ALA A 64 -5.79 -5.50 10.38
C ALA A 64 -4.72 -4.73 11.19
N CYS A 65 -3.68 -4.21 10.53
CA CYS A 65 -2.65 -3.41 11.17
C CYS A 65 -3.17 -2.05 11.66
N ILE A 66 -4.04 -1.39 10.89
CA ILE A 66 -4.72 -0.15 11.31
C ILE A 66 -5.60 -0.44 12.53
N TRP A 67 -6.46 -1.47 12.46
CA TRP A 67 -7.38 -1.84 13.54
C TRP A 67 -6.65 -2.11 14.85
N LYS A 68 -5.53 -2.83 14.79
CA LYS A 68 -4.69 -3.14 15.96
C LYS A 68 -3.73 -2.02 16.35
N SER A 69 -3.66 -0.92 15.60
CA SER A 69 -2.69 0.17 15.81
C SER A 69 -1.22 -0.30 15.84
N VAL A 70 -0.87 -1.26 14.99
CA VAL A 70 0.49 -1.86 14.90
C VAL A 70 1.19 -1.59 13.57
N VAL A 71 0.71 -0.61 12.81
CA VAL A 71 1.24 -0.24 11.48
C VAL A 71 2.75 -0.01 11.50
N ASP A 72 3.27 0.66 12.54
CA ASP A 72 4.71 0.94 12.67
C ASP A 72 5.55 -0.33 12.87
N GLY A 73 5.02 -1.35 13.56
CA GLY A 73 5.71 -2.62 13.79
C GLY A 73 5.84 -3.49 12.54
N TYR A 74 4.84 -3.42 11.65
CA TYR A 74 4.81 -4.18 10.40
C TYR A 74 5.13 -3.33 9.18
N ARG A 75 5.68 -2.13 9.36
CA ARG A 75 5.78 -1.10 8.34
C ARG A 75 6.50 -1.56 7.07
N LEU A 76 7.64 -2.24 7.22
CA LEU A 76 8.42 -2.75 6.08
C LEU A 76 7.67 -3.84 5.33
N LEU A 77 6.98 -4.73 6.05
CA LEU A 77 6.15 -5.76 5.45
C LEU A 77 4.98 -5.15 4.68
N LEU A 78 4.27 -4.19 5.29
CA LEU A 78 3.16 -3.48 4.63
C LEU A 78 3.65 -2.71 3.40
N LEU A 79 4.81 -2.06 3.49
CA LEU A 79 5.41 -1.35 2.36
C LEU A 79 5.72 -2.31 1.21
N ALA A 80 6.30 -3.47 1.50
CA ALA A 80 6.60 -4.49 0.49
C ALA A 80 5.32 -5.03 -0.16
N LEU A 81 4.31 -5.40 0.64
CA LEU A 81 3.02 -5.88 0.15
C LEU A 81 2.33 -4.84 -0.74
N CYS A 82 2.25 -3.59 -0.28
CA CYS A 82 1.65 -2.49 -1.05
C CYS A 82 2.42 -2.22 -2.35
N SER A 83 3.75 -2.32 -2.33
CA SER A 83 4.57 -2.13 -3.54
C SER A 83 4.32 -3.23 -4.57
N ILE A 84 4.27 -4.49 -4.14
CA ILE A 84 3.97 -5.63 -5.03
C ILE A 84 2.54 -5.50 -5.58
N ALA A 85 1.57 -5.20 -4.71
CA ALA A 85 0.17 -5.01 -5.12
C ALA A 85 0.01 -3.84 -6.11
N PHE A 86 0.79 -2.77 -5.93
CA PHE A 86 0.84 -1.65 -6.88
C PHE A 86 1.39 -2.08 -8.24
N VAL A 87 2.50 -2.84 -8.27
CA VAL A 87 3.05 -3.36 -9.54
C VAL A 87 2.04 -4.27 -10.23
N PHE A 88 1.38 -5.17 -9.49
CA PHE A 88 0.34 -6.03 -10.04
C PHE A 88 -0.83 -5.21 -10.60
N THR A 89 -1.32 -4.20 -9.88
CA THR A 89 -2.40 -3.33 -10.39
C THR A 89 -2.02 -2.59 -11.68
N VAL A 90 -0.76 -2.16 -11.84
CA VAL A 90 -0.28 -1.56 -13.10
C VAL A 90 -0.28 -2.58 -14.24
N LEU A 91 0.30 -3.76 -14.02
CA LEU A 91 0.34 -4.83 -15.04
C LEU A 91 -1.07 -5.28 -15.45
N ASP A 92 -1.96 -5.39 -14.48
CA ASP A 92 -3.35 -5.81 -14.70
C ASP A 92 -4.14 -4.72 -15.43
N CYS A 93 -3.90 -3.43 -15.11
CA CYS A 93 -4.47 -2.30 -15.84
C CYS A 93 -4.03 -2.29 -17.31
N GLU A 94 -2.74 -2.51 -17.57
CA GLU A 94 -2.22 -2.59 -18.95
C GLU A 94 -2.91 -3.72 -19.72
N TRP A 95 -3.05 -4.89 -19.10
CA TRP A 95 -3.77 -6.01 -19.70
C TRP A 95 -5.25 -5.67 -19.94
N ALA A 96 -5.93 -5.10 -18.95
CA ALA A 96 -7.33 -4.73 -19.00
C ALA A 96 -7.61 -3.76 -20.15
N LEU A 97 -6.80 -2.71 -20.28
CA LEU A 97 -6.88 -1.69 -21.33
C LEU A 97 -6.57 -2.26 -22.71
N ASN A 98 -5.56 -3.13 -22.82
CA ASN A 98 -5.18 -3.74 -24.10
C ASN A 98 -6.26 -4.70 -24.61
N VAL A 99 -6.89 -5.48 -23.74
CA VAL A 99 -8.00 -6.36 -24.12
C VAL A 99 -9.28 -5.56 -24.38
N GLY A 100 -9.57 -4.54 -23.58
CA GLY A 100 -10.74 -3.67 -23.77
C GLY A 100 -10.72 -2.92 -25.10
N ARG A 101 -9.52 -2.55 -25.60
CA ARG A 101 -9.38 -1.95 -26.95
C ARG A 101 -9.57 -2.96 -28.08
N ALA A 102 -9.26 -4.24 -27.86
CA ALA A 102 -9.36 -5.29 -28.88
C ALA A 102 -10.79 -5.82 -29.03
N VAL A 103 -11.62 -5.72 -27.99
CA VAL A 103 -13.00 -6.18 -27.97
C VAL A 103 -13.90 -5.00 -27.65
N ILE A 104 -14.45 -4.35 -28.68
CA ILE A 104 -15.46 -3.29 -28.54
C ILE A 104 -16.80 -3.95 -28.18
N ASP A 105 -16.88 -4.45 -26.96
CA ASP A 105 -18.10 -4.99 -26.37
C ASP A 105 -18.29 -4.33 -25.00
N PRO A 106 -19.25 -3.41 -24.86
CA PRO A 106 -19.49 -2.69 -23.60
C PRO A 106 -19.91 -3.65 -22.46
N ASP A 107 -20.38 -4.85 -22.78
CA ASP A 107 -20.81 -5.84 -21.79
C ASP A 107 -19.66 -6.76 -21.33
N ASN A 108 -18.42 -6.50 -21.80
CA ASN A 108 -17.30 -7.37 -21.48
C ASN A 108 -16.77 -7.24 -20.04
N GLY A 109 -17.22 -6.23 -19.27
CA GLY A 109 -16.80 -6.00 -17.87
C GLY A 109 -15.40 -5.39 -17.70
N GLY A 110 -14.70 -5.07 -18.79
CA GLY A 110 -13.36 -4.51 -18.82
C GLY A 110 -13.25 -3.10 -18.24
N ASP A 111 -14.25 -2.26 -18.47
CA ASP A 111 -14.28 -0.90 -17.90
C ASP A 111 -14.44 -0.94 -16.37
N VAL A 112 -15.29 -1.84 -15.87
CA VAL A 112 -15.52 -2.04 -14.43
C VAL A 112 -14.26 -2.59 -13.76
N HIS A 113 -13.62 -3.58 -14.38
CA HIS A 113 -12.32 -4.12 -13.95
C HIS A 113 -11.25 -3.02 -13.89
N THR A 114 -11.09 -2.24 -14.97
CA THR A 114 -10.12 -1.14 -15.04
C THR A 114 -10.38 -0.08 -13.96
N ALA A 115 -11.64 0.31 -13.76
CA ALA A 115 -12.02 1.26 -12.71
C ALA A 115 -11.67 0.73 -11.31
N GLY A 116 -11.91 -0.56 -11.04
CA GLY A 116 -11.53 -1.22 -9.81
C GLY A 116 -10.01 -1.17 -9.55
N LEU A 117 -9.23 -1.55 -10.55
CA LEU A 117 -7.76 -1.51 -10.50
C LEU A 117 -7.21 -0.09 -10.30
N ILE A 118 -7.78 0.94 -10.94
CA ILE A 118 -7.36 2.34 -10.76
C ILE A 118 -7.58 2.79 -9.31
N LEU A 119 -8.77 2.52 -8.74
CA LEU A 119 -9.07 2.90 -7.36
C LEU A 119 -8.13 2.20 -6.36
N MET A 120 -7.88 0.90 -6.54
CA MET A 120 -6.91 0.18 -5.72
C MET A 120 -5.48 0.72 -5.92
N GLY A 121 -5.09 1.02 -7.15
CA GLY A 121 -3.78 1.58 -7.48
C GLY A 121 -3.51 2.91 -6.75
N ILE A 122 -4.50 3.81 -6.72
CA ILE A 122 -4.44 5.08 -5.97
C ILE A 122 -4.22 4.82 -4.47
N SER A 123 -4.89 3.84 -3.90
CA SER A 123 -4.69 3.46 -2.50
C SER A 123 -3.31 2.90 -2.25
N PHE A 124 -2.87 1.92 -3.04
CA PHE A 124 -1.58 1.26 -2.85
C PHE A 124 -0.41 2.23 -3.00
N ILE A 125 -0.42 3.10 -4.02
CA ILE A 125 0.64 4.10 -4.17
C ILE A 125 0.64 5.11 -3.02
N THR A 126 -0.54 5.54 -2.56
CA THR A 126 -0.64 6.43 -1.40
C THR A 126 -0.09 5.77 -0.15
N TRP A 127 -0.41 4.50 0.08
CA TRP A 127 0.12 3.74 1.22
C TRP A 127 1.64 3.56 1.12
N VAL A 128 2.19 3.28 -0.07
CA VAL A 128 3.64 3.21 -0.28
C VAL A 128 4.31 4.54 0.08
N ILE A 129 3.77 5.67 -0.38
CA ILE A 129 4.32 7.00 -0.08
C ILE A 129 4.27 7.29 1.42
N VAL A 130 3.12 7.09 2.06
CA VAL A 130 2.94 7.41 3.49
C VAL A 130 3.80 6.50 4.38
N LEU A 131 3.81 5.19 4.10
CA LEU A 131 4.66 4.24 4.84
C LEU A 131 6.15 4.49 4.58
N GLY A 132 6.53 4.96 3.38
CA GLY A 132 7.90 5.31 3.03
C GLY A 132 8.39 6.58 3.75
N ALA A 133 7.56 7.61 3.79
CA ALA A 133 7.88 8.93 4.34
C ALA A 133 7.99 8.98 5.87
N ALA A 134 7.47 7.99 6.61
CA ALA A 134 7.48 8.01 8.07
C ALA A 134 8.91 8.02 8.65
N HIS A 135 9.20 9.02 9.53
CA HIS A 135 10.51 9.39 10.09
C HIS A 135 11.35 8.26 10.73
N ASN A 136 10.75 7.11 11.03
CA ASN A 136 11.46 5.93 11.57
C ASN A 136 11.82 4.91 10.49
N SER A 137 11.95 5.35 9.23
CA SER A 137 12.16 4.42 8.11
C SER A 137 13.51 3.72 8.25
N GLY A 138 13.56 2.43 7.89
CA GLY A 138 14.84 1.73 7.77
C GLY A 138 15.81 2.48 6.84
N LEU A 139 15.28 3.24 5.88
CA LEU A 139 16.02 4.13 4.99
C LEU A 139 16.57 5.38 5.70
N ALA A 140 15.83 6.00 6.61
CA ALA A 140 16.27 7.13 7.43
C ALA A 140 17.35 6.67 8.42
N ARG A 141 17.21 5.48 9.01
CA ARG A 141 18.26 4.86 9.84
C ARG A 141 19.50 4.47 9.02
N ALA A 142 19.31 3.96 7.80
CA ALA A 142 20.41 3.62 6.90
C ALA A 142 21.12 4.87 6.37
N ALA A 143 20.39 5.96 6.12
CA ALA A 143 20.93 7.27 5.76
C ALA A 143 21.71 7.90 6.93
N ASP A 144 21.21 7.78 8.16
CA ASP A 144 21.93 8.20 9.38
C ASP A 144 23.22 7.38 9.62
N LEU A 145 23.25 6.11 9.22
CA LEU A 145 24.43 5.25 9.31
C LEU A 145 25.47 5.50 8.20
N THR A 146 25.07 6.08 7.07
CA THR A 146 25.94 6.31 5.90
C THR A 146 26.46 7.73 5.79
N LEU A 147 25.82 8.70 6.45
CA LEU A 147 26.34 10.06 6.57
C LEU A 147 27.28 10.15 7.77
N PRO A 148 28.57 10.50 7.59
CA PRO A 148 29.43 10.83 8.71
C PRO A 148 28.84 12.08 9.38
N THR A 149 28.20 11.88 10.51
CA THR A 149 27.77 13.01 11.34
C THR A 149 29.04 13.73 11.80
N HIS A 150 29.33 14.87 11.17
CA HIS A 150 30.30 15.81 11.68
C HIS A 150 29.72 16.35 13.00
N ARG A 151 30.01 15.66 14.12
CA ARG A 151 29.72 16.18 15.46
C ARG A 151 30.60 17.41 15.66
N PRO A 152 30.06 18.64 15.76
CA PRO A 152 30.85 19.76 16.23
C PRO A 152 31.20 19.47 17.69
N GLY A 153 32.48 19.60 18.03
CA GLY A 153 33.03 19.27 19.34
C GLY A 153 32.21 19.87 20.48
N ARG A 154 31.65 18.99 21.31
CA ARG A 154 31.18 19.37 22.65
C ARG A 154 32.41 19.35 23.56
N THR A 155 33.10 20.49 23.63
CA THR A 155 34.08 20.76 24.68
C THR A 155 33.41 20.56 26.04
N GLN A 156 33.91 19.62 26.83
CA GLN A 156 33.64 19.55 28.27
C GLN A 156 34.23 20.79 28.96
N PRO A 157 33.50 21.45 29.86
CA PRO A 157 34.11 22.13 30.98
C PRO A 157 33.98 21.22 32.21
N THR A 158 35.10 20.66 32.64
CA THR A 158 35.31 20.20 34.01
C THR A 158 35.24 21.42 34.94
N HIS A 159 34.21 21.49 35.77
CA HIS A 159 34.31 22.21 37.03
C HIS A 159 33.54 21.45 38.11
N GLU A 160 34.27 20.52 38.71
CA GLU A 160 34.07 20.02 40.05
C GLU A 160 34.22 21.21 41.02
N LYS A 161 33.13 21.58 41.70
CA LYS A 161 33.20 22.37 42.93
C LYS A 161 32.50 21.58 44.02
N GLU A 162 33.33 20.84 44.73
CA GLU A 162 33.11 20.28 46.04
C GLU A 162 32.75 21.43 47.01
N THR A 163 31.50 21.46 47.49
CA THR A 163 31.11 22.29 48.63
C THR A 163 30.95 21.40 49.85
N VAL A 164 31.93 21.53 50.75
CA VAL A 164 31.96 20.99 52.11
C VAL A 164 31.01 21.78 53.00
N ASN A 165 30.30 21.06 53.88
CA ASN A 165 29.36 21.57 54.88
C ASN A 165 29.99 22.54 55.89
N VAL A 166 29.20 23.54 56.32
CA VAL A 166 29.10 24.01 57.71
C VAL A 166 27.63 24.24 58.02
#